data_AF-A0A7T8H223-F1
#
_entry.id   AF-A0A7T8H223-F1
#
_cell.length_a   1.000
_cell.length_b   1.000
_cell.length_c   1.000
_cell.angle_alpha   90.00
_cell.angle_beta   90.00
_cell.angle_gamma   90.00
#
_symmetry.space_group_name_H-M   'P 1'
#
loop_
_entity.id
_entity.type
_entity.pdbx_description
1 polymer ?
#
loop_
_entity_poly.entity_id
_entity_poly.type
_entity_poly.pdbx_seq_one_letter_code
_entity_poly.pdbx_strand_id
1 'polypeptide(L)'
;MSTEHEDLTENIPKAWMIRKCYCYHDEYKACTMIKTKIHDIFTHGEVQSCQDWKDNFSDCKSWVSNRDIGAAKRLIAREEKRIADRLMPHHLNDVWERRTSPPSPEEWTPALPSYLQKNVDESIIDYEESMEATFGVKLKSLAATGLNCSIM
;
A
#
# COMPACT_ATOMS: atom_id res chain seq x y z
N MET A 1 14.60 8.42 10.80
CA MET A 1 15.69 9.30 10.38
C MET A 1 16.21 9.91 11.66
N SER A 2 17.50 9.81 11.92
CA SER A 2 18.10 10.64 12.97
C SER A 2 17.88 12.10 12.57
N THR A 3 17.52 12.92 13.53
CA THR A 3 17.14 14.34 13.39
C THR A 3 18.18 15.20 12.66
N GLU A 4 19.41 14.73 12.51
CA GLU A 4 20.50 15.48 11.86
C GLU A 4 20.52 15.44 10.32
N HIS A 5 19.72 14.59 9.68
CA HIS A 5 19.65 14.53 8.22
C HIS A 5 18.56 15.43 7.62
N GLU A 6 17.69 16.02 8.45
CA GLU A 6 16.60 16.88 7.99
C GLU A 6 17.12 18.17 7.34
N ASP A 7 18.12 18.83 7.93
CA ASP A 7 18.69 20.10 7.44
C ASP A 7 19.30 20.00 6.02
N LEU A 8 19.84 18.83 5.66
CA LEU A 8 20.42 18.60 4.33
C LEU A 8 19.36 18.27 3.28
N THR A 9 18.20 17.77 3.69
CA THR A 9 17.10 17.46 2.79
C THR A 9 16.38 18.72 2.30
N GLU A 10 16.48 19.84 3.02
CA GLU A 10 15.92 21.14 2.59
C GLU A 10 16.60 21.68 1.32
N ASN A 11 17.91 21.39 1.16
CA ASN A 11 18.71 21.89 0.05
C ASN A 11 18.64 21.00 -1.21
N ILE A 12 17.95 19.84 -1.14
CA ILE A 12 17.84 18.90 -2.25
C ILE A 12 16.38 18.86 -2.73
N PRO A 13 16.11 19.24 -3.99
CA PRO A 13 14.75 19.17 -4.51
C PRO A 13 14.24 17.73 -4.47
N LYS A 14 13.00 17.55 -4.00
CA LYS A 14 12.33 16.24 -3.90
C LYS A 14 13.03 15.23 -2.97
N ALA A 15 13.78 15.71 -1.98
CA ALA A 15 14.42 14.85 -0.97
C ALA A 15 13.43 13.96 -0.20
N TRP A 16 12.16 14.37 -0.08
CA TRP A 16 11.08 13.58 0.51
C TRP A 16 10.85 12.23 -0.18
N MET A 17 11.33 12.04 -1.42
CA MET A 17 11.24 10.77 -2.14
C MET A 17 12.22 9.71 -1.62
N ILE A 18 13.29 10.12 -0.92
CA ILE A 18 14.29 9.19 -0.40
C ILE A 18 13.70 8.41 0.76
N ARG A 19 13.63 7.08 0.61
CA ARG A 19 13.13 6.18 1.65
C ARG A 19 14.24 5.83 2.65
N LYS A 20 13.85 5.28 3.80
CA LYS A 20 14.81 4.76 4.79
C LYS A 20 15.60 3.60 4.18
N CYS A 21 16.89 3.48 4.52
CA CYS A 21 17.77 2.48 3.86
C CYS A 21 17.36 1.02 4.07
N TYR A 22 16.66 0.68 5.16
CA TYR A 22 16.16 -0.69 5.33
C TYR A 22 15.13 -1.06 4.26
N CYS A 23 14.33 -0.10 3.77
CA CYS A 23 13.39 -0.36 2.68
C CYS A 23 14.15 -0.83 1.43
N TYR A 24 15.23 -0.14 1.06
CA TYR A 24 16.06 -0.55 -0.09
C TYR A 24 16.73 -1.91 0.10
N HIS A 25 17.15 -2.21 1.33
CA HIS A 25 17.71 -3.51 1.66
C HIS A 25 16.68 -4.63 1.50
N ASP A 26 15.45 -4.42 1.99
CA ASP A 26 14.39 -5.42 1.92
C ASP A 26 13.93 -5.67 0.48
N GLU A 27 13.86 -4.63 -0.36
CA GLU A 27 13.59 -4.74 -1.80
C GLU A 27 14.69 -5.52 -2.52
N TYR A 28 15.97 -5.21 -2.23
CA TYR A 28 17.11 -5.96 -2.79
C TYR A 28 17.05 -7.43 -2.38
N LYS A 29 16.79 -7.70 -1.10
CA LYS A 29 16.65 -9.06 -0.58
C LYS A 29 15.51 -9.76 -1.30
N ALA A 30 14.33 -9.16 -1.40
CA ALA A 30 13.18 -9.71 -2.10
C ALA A 30 13.48 -10.02 -3.56
N CYS A 31 14.15 -9.13 -4.30
CA CYS A 31 14.56 -9.35 -5.68
C CYS A 31 15.47 -10.59 -5.82
N THR A 32 16.39 -10.79 -4.88
CA THR A 32 17.33 -11.91 -4.93
C THR A 32 16.70 -13.27 -4.61
N MET A 33 15.51 -13.29 -3.98
CA MET A 33 14.85 -14.52 -3.58
C MET A 33 14.37 -15.34 -4.79
N ILE A 34 14.54 -16.67 -4.70
CA ILE A 34 14.13 -17.61 -5.75
C ILE A 34 12.64 -17.46 -6.10
N LYS A 35 11.78 -17.25 -5.10
CA LYS A 35 10.34 -17.06 -5.30
C LYS A 35 10.05 -15.88 -6.24
N THR A 36 10.76 -14.76 -6.06
CA THR A 36 10.62 -13.57 -6.89
C THR A 36 11.12 -13.84 -8.30
N LYS A 37 12.28 -14.50 -8.45
CA LYS A 37 12.80 -14.87 -9.78
C LYS A 37 11.84 -15.77 -10.56
N ILE A 38 11.17 -16.71 -9.89
CA ILE A 38 10.15 -17.56 -10.52
C ILE A 38 8.95 -16.71 -10.95
N HIS A 39 8.52 -15.76 -10.10
CA HIS A 39 7.44 -14.83 -10.44
C HIS A 39 7.79 -13.91 -11.62
N ASP A 40 9.04 -13.44 -11.71
CA ASP A 40 9.53 -12.63 -12.81
C ASP A 40 9.48 -13.41 -14.13
N ILE A 41 9.94 -14.67 -14.12
CA ILE A 41 9.83 -15.55 -15.29
C ILE A 41 8.37 -15.76 -15.70
N PHE A 42 7.45 -15.93 -14.73
CA PHE A 42 6.03 -16.11 -15.03
C PHE A 42 5.38 -14.84 -15.62
N THR A 43 5.77 -13.66 -15.14
CA THR A 43 5.14 -12.38 -15.52
C THR A 43 5.77 -11.77 -16.77
N HIS A 44 7.09 -11.82 -16.86
CA HIS A 44 7.90 -11.14 -17.89
C HIS A 44 8.62 -12.10 -18.84
N GLY A 45 8.68 -13.40 -18.53
CA GLY A 45 9.39 -14.39 -19.35
C GLY A 45 10.90 -14.45 -19.12
N GLU A 46 11.45 -13.57 -18.31
CA GLU A 46 12.89 -13.47 -18.01
C GLU A 46 13.14 -13.06 -16.55
N VAL A 47 14.35 -13.34 -16.06
CA VAL A 47 14.77 -12.91 -14.72
C VAL A 47 15.22 -11.45 -14.78
N GLN A 48 14.57 -10.59 -14.01
CA GLN A 48 14.92 -9.18 -13.93
C GLN A 48 16.23 -8.96 -13.16
N SER A 49 16.93 -7.87 -13.50
CA SER A 49 18.20 -7.52 -12.84
C SER A 49 17.98 -6.88 -11.48
N CYS A 50 18.60 -7.44 -10.43
CA CYS A 50 18.55 -6.86 -9.07
C CYS A 50 19.60 -5.77 -8.83
N GLN A 51 20.36 -5.38 -9.86
CA GLN A 51 21.45 -4.42 -9.71
C GLN A 51 20.93 -3.04 -9.29
N ASP A 52 19.78 -2.61 -9.81
CA ASP A 52 19.17 -1.32 -9.46
C ASP A 52 18.91 -1.21 -7.96
N TRP A 53 18.38 -2.27 -7.34
CA TRP A 53 18.12 -2.30 -5.90
C TRP A 53 19.40 -2.32 -5.07
N LYS A 54 20.42 -3.02 -5.55
CA LYS A 54 21.74 -3.03 -4.92
C LYS A 54 22.37 -1.64 -4.92
N ASP A 55 22.33 -0.95 -6.06
CA ASP A 55 22.88 0.39 -6.22
C ASP A 55 22.12 1.41 -5.37
N ASN A 56 20.79 1.28 -5.27
CA ASN A 56 19.98 2.11 -4.39
C ASN A 56 20.34 1.90 -2.92
N PHE A 57 20.55 0.66 -2.50
CA PHE A 57 20.97 0.38 -1.14
C PHE A 57 22.36 0.93 -0.84
N SER A 58 23.32 0.82 -1.77
CA SER A 58 24.65 1.43 -1.59
C SER A 58 24.60 2.95 -1.57
N ASP A 59 23.87 3.57 -2.50
CA ASP A 59 23.72 5.03 -2.56
C ASP A 59 23.01 5.56 -1.30
N CYS A 60 22.04 4.83 -0.75
CA CYS A 60 21.37 5.21 0.50
C CYS A 60 22.34 5.17 1.67
N LYS A 61 23.19 4.14 1.76
CA LYS A 61 24.23 4.07 2.79
C LYS A 61 25.25 5.19 2.65
N SER A 62 25.72 5.48 1.44
CA SER A 62 26.62 6.61 1.18
C SER A 62 26.00 7.95 1.57
N TRP A 63 24.71 8.14 1.29
CA TRP A 63 23.97 9.33 1.71
C TRP A 63 23.91 9.45 3.23
N VAL A 64 23.49 8.38 3.92
CA VAL A 64 23.31 8.41 5.39
C VAL A 64 24.65 8.53 6.13
N SER A 65 25.70 7.85 5.67
CA SER A 65 27.01 7.85 6.35
C SER A 65 27.86 9.06 6.00
N ASN A 66 27.94 9.43 4.72
CA ASN A 66 28.91 10.41 4.22
C ASN A 66 28.27 11.74 3.78
N ARG A 67 26.94 11.88 3.87
CA ARG A 67 26.19 13.05 3.38
C ARG A 67 26.46 13.34 1.89
N ASP A 68 26.64 12.27 1.10
CA ASP A 68 26.92 12.36 -0.33
C ASP A 68 25.69 12.83 -1.13
N ILE A 69 25.66 14.13 -1.45
CA ILE A 69 24.59 14.77 -2.24
C ILE A 69 24.47 14.14 -3.64
N GLY A 70 25.57 13.64 -4.21
CA GLY A 70 25.56 12.94 -5.50
C GLY A 70 24.77 11.63 -5.42
N ALA A 71 24.95 10.87 -4.35
CA ALA A 71 24.18 9.64 -4.10
C ALA A 71 22.69 9.94 -3.89
N ALA A 72 22.35 11.00 -3.14
CA ALA A 72 20.97 11.43 -2.96
C ALA A 72 20.29 11.78 -4.29
N LYS A 73 20.97 12.54 -5.18
CA LYS A 73 20.43 12.88 -6.50
C LYS A 73 20.20 11.66 -7.39
N ARG A 74 21.13 10.69 -7.38
CA ARG A 74 20.96 9.42 -8.13
C ARG A 74 19.76 8.61 -7.62
N LEU A 75 19.58 8.56 -6.30
CA LEU A 75 18.41 7.91 -5.69
C LEU A 75 17.12 8.57 -6.12
N ILE A 76 17.03 9.89 -6.01
CA ILE A 76 15.82 10.65 -6.39
C ILE A 76 15.49 10.38 -7.86
N ALA A 77 16.46 10.45 -8.77
CA ALA A 77 16.24 10.19 -10.19
C ALA A 77 15.67 8.78 -10.46
N ARG A 78 16.14 7.76 -9.73
CA ARG A 78 15.62 6.39 -9.85
C ARG A 78 14.22 6.24 -9.23
N GLU A 79 13.93 6.93 -8.12
CA GLU A 79 12.57 6.97 -7.56
C GLU A 79 11.58 7.65 -8.47
N GLU A 80 11.97 8.77 -9.08
CA GLU A 80 11.16 9.49 -10.07
C GLU A 80 10.82 8.60 -11.25
N LYS A 81 11.82 7.89 -11.80
CA LYS A 81 11.59 6.91 -12.86
C LYS A 81 10.59 5.85 -12.42
N ARG A 82 10.74 5.28 -11.22
CA ARG A 82 9.85 4.23 -10.72
C ARG A 82 8.41 4.71 -10.51
N ILE A 83 8.24 5.95 -10.04
CA ILE A 83 6.91 6.58 -9.91
C ILE A 83 6.31 6.84 -11.29
N ALA A 84 7.10 7.34 -12.24
CA ALA A 84 6.66 7.56 -13.61
C ALA A 84 6.22 6.26 -14.28
N ASP A 85 7.02 5.19 -14.19
CA ASP A 85 6.71 3.87 -14.75
C ASP A 85 5.42 3.30 -14.13
N ARG A 86 5.21 3.48 -12.82
CA ARG A 86 3.97 3.06 -12.14
C ARG A 86 2.74 3.85 -12.58
N LEU A 87 2.89 5.16 -12.82
CA LEU A 87 1.78 6.03 -13.21
C LEU A 87 1.49 5.97 -14.72
N MET A 88 2.47 5.57 -15.54
CA MET A 88 2.36 5.56 -16.99
C MET A 88 1.13 4.76 -17.48
N PRO A 89 0.87 3.51 -17.02
CA PRO A 89 -0.32 2.77 -17.44
C PRO A 89 -1.63 3.46 -17.08
N HIS A 90 -1.70 4.15 -15.93
CA HIS A 90 -2.89 4.90 -15.53
C HIS A 90 -3.15 6.09 -16.46
N HIS A 91 -2.11 6.73 -16.99
CA HIS A 91 -2.25 7.84 -17.93
C HIS A 91 -2.47 7.40 -19.38
N LEU A 92 -1.96 6.23 -19.77
CA LEU A 92 -2.11 5.66 -21.10
C LEU A 92 -3.40 4.85 -21.28
N ASN A 93 -4.11 4.56 -20.19
CA ASN A 93 -5.36 3.83 -20.22
C ASN A 93 -6.45 4.65 -20.94
N ASP A 94 -7.03 4.08 -21.99
CA ASP A 94 -8.13 4.61 -22.80
C ASP A 94 -9.50 4.05 -22.42
N VAL A 95 -9.54 2.97 -21.62
CA VAL A 95 -10.77 2.29 -21.22
C VAL A 95 -11.52 3.03 -20.11
N TRP A 96 -10.79 3.63 -19.17
CA TRP A 96 -11.38 4.25 -17.98
C TRP A 96 -11.03 5.73 -17.89
N GLU A 97 -12.05 6.58 -17.79
CA GLU A 97 -11.87 8.02 -17.57
C GLU A 97 -11.43 8.32 -16.13
N ARG A 98 -10.53 9.30 -15.97
CA ARG A 98 -10.08 9.73 -14.65
C ARG A 98 -11.16 10.58 -13.98
N ARG A 99 -11.58 10.19 -12.79
CA ARG A 99 -12.51 10.96 -11.97
C ARG A 99 -11.83 12.27 -11.52
N THR A 100 -12.52 13.39 -11.67
CA THR A 100 -12.09 14.72 -11.19
C THR A 100 -12.43 14.96 -9.72
N SER A 101 -13.53 14.37 -9.25
CA SER A 101 -14.00 14.44 -7.87
C SER A 101 -14.42 13.05 -7.40
N PRO A 102 -14.46 12.80 -6.07
CA PRO A 102 -15.11 11.61 -5.55
C PRO A 102 -16.58 11.56 -6.01
N PRO A 103 -17.15 10.35 -6.12
CA PRO A 103 -18.58 10.16 -6.41
C PRO A 103 -19.44 10.94 -5.41
N SER A 104 -20.64 11.33 -5.82
CA SER A 104 -21.60 11.95 -4.88
C SER A 104 -21.97 10.94 -3.78
N PRO A 105 -22.39 11.39 -2.58
CA PRO A 105 -22.86 10.48 -1.53
C PRO A 105 -23.99 9.58 -2.00
N GLU A 106 -24.89 10.07 -2.86
CA GLU A 106 -26.00 9.29 -3.42
C GLU A 106 -25.51 8.18 -4.36
N GLU A 107 -24.44 8.40 -5.12
CA GLU A 107 -23.82 7.38 -5.99
C GLU A 107 -22.99 6.37 -5.19
N TRP A 108 -22.35 6.81 -4.09
CA TRP A 108 -21.52 5.95 -3.24
C TRP A 108 -22.35 5.08 -2.30
N THR A 109 -23.43 5.62 -1.75
CA THR A 109 -24.37 4.91 -0.88
C THR A 109 -25.79 4.93 -1.48
N PRO A 110 -26.00 4.25 -2.63
CA PRO A 110 -27.34 4.10 -3.16
C PRO A 110 -28.19 3.33 -2.16
N ALA A 111 -29.49 3.63 -2.12
CA ALA A 111 -30.43 2.88 -1.30
C ALA A 111 -30.33 1.38 -1.63
N LEU A 112 -30.34 0.55 -0.59
CA LEU A 112 -30.20 -0.89 -0.75
C LEU A 112 -31.33 -1.41 -1.66
N PRO A 113 -31.04 -2.24 -2.68
CA PRO A 113 -32.07 -2.82 -3.54
C PRO A 113 -33.13 -3.57 -2.74
N SER A 114 -34.39 -3.51 -3.16
CA SER A 114 -35.53 -4.09 -2.44
C SER A 114 -35.42 -5.60 -2.19
N TYR A 115 -34.73 -6.34 -3.05
CA TYR A 115 -34.51 -7.78 -2.86
C TYR A 115 -33.47 -8.10 -1.77
N LEU A 116 -32.58 -7.15 -1.45
CA LEU A 116 -31.59 -7.27 -0.38
C LEU A 116 -32.11 -6.72 0.96
N GLN A 117 -33.10 -5.82 0.93
CA GLN A 117 -33.73 -5.30 2.15
C GLN A 117 -34.28 -6.42 3.03
N LYS A 118 -34.93 -7.43 2.44
CA LYS A 118 -35.45 -8.60 3.19
C LYS A 118 -34.39 -9.31 4.03
N ASN A 119 -33.18 -9.43 3.51
CA ASN A 119 -32.09 -10.09 4.23
C ASN A 119 -31.56 -9.25 5.38
N VAL A 120 -31.72 -7.93 5.30
CA VAL A 120 -31.38 -7.00 6.38
C VAL A 120 -32.47 -7.03 7.44
N ASP A 121 -33.74 -6.97 7.04
CA ASP A 121 -34.91 -7.04 7.93
C ASP A 121 -34.99 -8.39 8.69
N GLU A 122 -34.51 -9.47 8.07
CA GLU A 122 -34.41 -10.81 8.70
C GLU A 122 -33.06 -11.04 9.40
N SER A 123 -32.15 -10.07 9.36
CA SER A 123 -30.82 -10.22 9.96
C SER A 123 -30.88 -10.12 11.48
N ILE A 124 -29.98 -10.84 12.14
CA ILE A 124 -29.80 -10.75 13.59
C ILE A 124 -29.43 -9.32 14.01
N ILE A 125 -28.77 -8.55 13.14
CA ILE A 125 -28.34 -7.18 13.42
C ILE A 125 -29.55 -6.26 13.55
N ASP A 126 -30.52 -6.33 12.63
CA ASP A 126 -31.76 -5.55 12.71
C ASP A 126 -32.60 -5.94 13.93
N TYR A 127 -32.63 -7.23 14.27
CA TYR A 127 -33.26 -7.71 15.51
C TYR A 127 -32.57 -7.16 16.77
N GLU A 128 -31.24 -7.11 16.81
CA GLU A 128 -30.49 -6.52 17.92
C GLU A 128 -30.73 -5.01 18.03
N GLU A 129 -30.69 -4.27 16.91
CA GLU A 129 -30.93 -2.83 16.86
C GLU A 129 -32.37 -2.47 17.30
N SER A 130 -33.36 -3.23 16.86
CA SER A 130 -34.76 -3.04 17.28
C SER A 130 -34.99 -3.37 18.76
N MET A 131 -34.35 -4.42 19.29
CA MET A 131 -34.38 -4.73 20.72
C MET A 131 -33.71 -3.65 21.56
N GLU A 132 -32.56 -3.13 21.13
CA GLU A 132 -31.87 -2.02 21.78
C GLU A 132 -32.72 -0.74 21.79
N ALA A 133 -33.36 -0.40 20.67
CA ALA A 133 -34.23 0.76 20.58
C ALA A 133 -35.49 0.64 21.45
N THR A 134 -36.05 -0.57 21.58
CA THR A 134 -37.32 -0.80 22.29
C THR A 134 -37.12 -1.01 23.79
N PHE A 135 -36.05 -1.70 24.19
CA PHE A 135 -35.84 -2.14 25.57
C PHE A 135 -34.59 -1.55 26.23
N GLY A 136 -33.74 -0.82 25.49
CA GLY A 136 -32.47 -0.28 26.02
C GLY A 136 -31.47 -1.35 26.46
N VAL A 137 -31.69 -2.61 26.07
CA VAL A 137 -30.86 -3.75 26.46
C VAL A 137 -29.81 -3.98 25.38
N LYS A 138 -28.57 -3.62 25.66
CA LYS A 138 -27.43 -3.92 24.79
C LYS A 138 -27.16 -5.43 24.79
N LEU A 139 -27.60 -6.14 23.76
CA LEU A 139 -27.31 -7.56 23.63
C LEU A 139 -25.81 -7.71 23.33
N LYS A 140 -25.07 -8.34 24.25
CA LYS A 140 -23.67 -8.66 23.97
C LYS A 140 -23.66 -9.77 22.93
N SER A 141 -23.25 -9.43 21.71
CA SER A 141 -22.96 -10.41 20.66
C SER A 141 -22.17 -11.58 21.25
N LEU A 142 -22.70 -12.80 21.15
CA LEU A 142 -21.88 -14.00 21.25
C LEU A 142 -21.06 -14.06 19.96
N ALA A 143 -20.01 -13.24 19.89
CA ALA A 143 -18.94 -13.41 18.94
C ALA A 143 -18.49 -14.87 19.09
N ALA A 144 -18.54 -15.60 17.97
CA ALA A 144 -18.06 -16.96 17.81
C ALA A 144 -16.96 -17.27 18.82
N THR A 145 -17.25 -18.13 19.79
CA THR A 145 -16.19 -18.81 20.53
C THR A 145 -15.37 -19.51 19.45
N GLY A 146 -14.23 -18.90 19.11
CA GLY A 146 -13.24 -19.51 18.26
C GLY A 146 -12.99 -20.89 18.83
N LEU A 147 -13.29 -21.91 18.03
CA LEU A 147 -12.68 -23.22 18.20
C LEU A 147 -11.18 -22.94 18.32
N ASN A 148 -10.66 -23.08 19.54
CA ASN A 148 -9.24 -23.12 19.79
C ASN A 148 -8.72 -24.29 18.95
N CYS A 149 -8.16 -23.98 17.79
CA CYS A 149 -7.32 -24.89 17.05
C CYS A 149 -6.00 -24.98 17.83
N SER A 150 -5.99 -25.82 18.88
CA SER A 150 -4.74 -26.36 19.39
C SER A 150 -4.23 -27.35 18.37
N ILE A 151 -3.33 -26.89 17.53
CA ILE A 151 -2.47 -27.74 16.71
C ILE A 151 -1.64 -28.57 17.69
N MET A 152 -1.78 -29.89 17.59
CA MET A 152 -0.84 -30.87 18.12
C MET A 152 0.16 -31.21 17.02
#